data_AF-A0A353S5X9-F1
#
_entry.id   AF-A0A353S5X9-F1
#
_cell.length_a   1.000
_cell.length_b   1.000
_cell.length_c   1.000
_cell.angle_alpha   90.00
_cell.angle_beta   90.00
_cell.angle_gamma   90.00
#
_symmetry.space_group_name_H-M   'P 1'
#
loop_
_entity.id
_entity.type
_entity.pdbx_description
1 polymer ?
#
loop_
_entity_poly.entity_id
_entity_poly.type
_entity_poly.pdbx_seq_one_letter_code
_entity_poly.pdbx_strand_id
1 'polypeptide(L)'
;NRADLLLKTVQSILGQTYRNLEVLVCDDGSTDNTKAVVASLQDSRVRYIACGPAHGFPAYARNRGIDNARGEWLAFSDDDDCWLPAKLEAQLYFMRKKHLGACCTNAWRTDYISKYEAYFGGSKDREYSFKDFYGRNPVICSS
;
A
#
# COMPACT_ATOMS: atom_id res chain seq x y z
N ASN A 1 4.38 -1.38 14.68
CA ASN A 1 5.20 -0.70 15.74
C ASN A 1 5.83 0.61 15.27
N ARG A 2 5.05 1.50 14.65
CA ARG A 2 5.45 2.85 14.19
C ARG A 2 4.19 3.68 13.94
N ALA A 3 3.33 3.75 14.95
CA ALA A 3 1.98 4.31 14.83
C ALA A 3 1.93 5.72 14.20
N ASP A 4 2.94 6.57 14.44
CA ASP A 4 3.02 7.91 13.85
C ASP A 4 3.19 7.90 12.32
N LEU A 5 3.94 6.94 11.78
CA LEU A 5 4.10 6.77 10.33
C LEU A 5 2.83 6.18 9.73
N LEU A 6 2.26 5.17 10.39
CA LEU A 6 1.00 4.56 9.98
C LEU A 6 -0.11 5.60 9.85
N LEU A 7 -0.21 6.54 10.78
CA LEU A 7 -1.19 7.62 10.71
C LEU A 7 -1.05 8.43 9.42
N LYS A 8 0.17 8.82 9.06
CA LYS A 8 0.47 9.56 7.83
C LYS A 8 0.14 8.74 6.58
N THR A 9 0.52 7.46 6.58
CA THR A 9 0.20 6.51 5.51
C THR A 9 -1.30 6.46 5.27
N VAL A 10 -2.09 6.17 6.32
CA VAL A 10 -3.55 6.04 6.19
C VAL A 10 -4.17 7.37 5.77
N GLN A 11 -3.72 8.50 6.31
CA GLN A 11 -4.20 9.82 5.87
C GLN A 11 -3.91 10.09 4.39
N SER A 12 -2.75 9.69 3.86
CA SER A 12 -2.43 9.82 2.43
C SER A 12 -3.33 8.98 1.53
N ILE A 13 -3.74 7.80 2.01
CA ILE A 13 -4.68 6.91 1.31
C ILE A 13 -6.10 7.47 1.37
N LEU A 14 -6.56 7.95 2.53
CA LEU A 14 -7.87 8.58 2.66
C LEU A 14 -7.99 9.88 1.86
N GLY A 15 -6.85 10.57 1.66
CA GLY A 15 -6.69 11.78 0.85
C GLY A 15 -6.67 11.57 -0.66
N GLN A 16 -6.79 10.34 -1.16
CA GLN A 16 -6.84 10.06 -2.60
C GLN A 16 -8.03 10.76 -3.27
N THR A 17 -7.86 11.19 -4.53
CA THR A 17 -8.94 11.75 -5.36
C THR A 17 -10.02 10.73 -5.66
N TYR A 18 -9.64 9.46 -5.86
CA TYR A 18 -10.56 8.34 -5.94
C TYR A 18 -11.15 8.02 -4.56
N ARG A 19 -12.46 8.22 -4.38
CA ARG A 19 -13.11 8.13 -3.06
C ARG A 19 -13.71 6.77 -2.72
N ASN A 20 -14.00 5.94 -3.73
CA ASN A 20 -14.63 4.63 -3.54
C ASN A 20 -13.60 3.57 -3.13
N LEU A 21 -13.09 3.70 -1.91
CA LEU A 21 -12.07 2.82 -1.34
C LEU A 21 -12.42 2.43 0.10
N GLU A 22 -11.85 1.31 0.54
CA GLU A 22 -11.72 0.95 1.96
C GLU A 22 -10.22 0.81 2.30
N VAL A 23 -9.89 0.98 3.57
CA VAL A 23 -8.52 0.84 4.09
C VAL A 23 -8.52 -0.22 5.18
N LEU A 24 -7.83 -1.32 4.93
CA LEU A 24 -7.67 -2.41 5.90
C LEU A 24 -6.31 -2.29 6.57
N VAL A 25 -6.29 -1.86 7.83
CA VAL A 25 -5.06 -1.86 8.63
C VAL A 25 -4.93 -3.23 9.31
N CYS A 26 -4.09 -4.08 8.74
CA CYS A 26 -3.84 -5.43 9.22
C CYS A 26 -2.63 -5.43 10.15
N ASP A 27 -2.87 -5.53 11.46
CA ASP A 27 -1.84 -5.42 12.49
C ASP A 27 -1.31 -6.80 12.89
N ASP A 28 -0.02 -7.03 12.64
CA ASP A 28 0.72 -8.25 12.97
C ASP A 28 1.25 -8.23 14.42
N GLY A 29 0.35 -8.01 15.38
CA GLY A 29 0.66 -8.08 16.80
C GLY A 29 1.49 -6.91 17.33
N SER A 30 1.18 -5.67 16.91
CA SER A 30 1.86 -4.48 17.43
C SER A 30 1.74 -4.35 18.94
N THR A 31 2.80 -3.84 19.57
CA THR A 31 2.90 -3.62 21.02
C THR A 31 2.88 -2.15 21.41
N ASP A 32 2.86 -1.25 20.43
CA ASP A 32 2.75 0.20 20.63
C ASP A 32 1.26 0.66 20.62
N ASN A 33 1.04 1.96 20.44
CA ASN A 33 -0.30 2.56 20.37
C ASN A 33 -0.98 2.44 18.99
N THR A 34 -0.51 1.57 18.08
CA THR A 34 -1.05 1.42 16.71
C THR A 34 -2.58 1.26 16.70
N LYS A 35 -3.14 0.37 17.52
CA LYS A 35 -4.60 0.16 17.60
C LYS A 35 -5.36 1.43 18.00
N ALA A 36 -4.82 2.19 18.96
CA ALA A 36 -5.44 3.42 19.43
C ALA A 36 -5.41 4.53 18.36
N VAL A 37 -4.30 4.64 17.63
CA VAL A 37 -4.15 5.59 16.51
C VAL A 37 -5.10 5.25 15.36
N VAL A 38 -5.27 3.98 15.01
CA VAL A 38 -6.24 3.61 13.96
C VAL A 38 -7.67 3.91 14.41
N ALA A 39 -8.00 3.67 15.69
CA ALA A 39 -9.32 3.98 16.23
C ALA A 39 -9.63 5.49 16.27
N SER A 40 -8.62 6.35 16.38
CA SER A 40 -8.83 7.81 16.45
C SER A 40 -9.15 8.47 15.10
N LEU A 41 -8.94 7.78 13.98
CA LEU A 41 -9.22 8.30 12.63
C LEU A 41 -10.71 8.59 12.38
N GLN A 42 -11.62 7.88 13.08
CA GLN A 42 -13.08 8.04 12.97
C GLN A 42 -13.63 8.05 11.52
N ASP A 43 -12.96 7.37 10.57
CA ASP A 43 -13.40 7.26 9.18
C ASP A 43 -13.99 5.87 8.91
N SER A 44 -15.25 5.82 8.45
CA SER A 44 -15.98 4.57 8.17
C SER A 44 -15.32 3.67 7.12
N ARG A 45 -14.41 4.20 6.30
CA ARG A 45 -13.65 3.45 5.31
C ARG A 45 -12.49 2.68 5.93
N VAL A 46 -12.07 3.01 7.15
CA VAL A 46 -10.94 2.38 7.83
C VAL A 46 -11.42 1.23 8.71
N ARG A 47 -10.82 0.05 8.52
CA ARG A 47 -11.09 -1.14 9.33
C ARG A 47 -9.77 -1.67 9.88
N TYR A 48 -9.72 -1.86 11.20
CA TYR A 48 -8.58 -2.48 11.87
C TYR A 48 -8.79 -4.01 11.97
N ILE A 49 -7.77 -4.77 11.60
CA ILE A 49 -7.77 -6.24 11.62
C ILE A 49 -6.58 -6.70 12.45
N ALA A 50 -6.86 -7.24 13.65
CA ALA A 50 -5.84 -7.88 14.46
C ALA A 50 -5.50 -9.27 13.88
N CYS A 51 -4.23 -9.49 13.55
CA CYS A 51 -3.75 -10.76 12.99
C CYS A 51 -3.33 -11.78 14.06
N GLY A 52 -3.37 -11.39 15.34
CA GLY A 52 -2.97 -12.23 16.46
C GLY A 52 -1.54 -11.91 16.92
N PRO A 53 -0.81 -12.90 17.49
CA PRO A 53 0.61 -12.74 17.82
C PRO A 53 1.44 -12.36 16.60
N ALA A 54 2.54 -11.66 16.80
CA ALA A 54 3.42 -11.24 15.71
C ALA A 54 4.01 -12.45 14.97
N HIS A 55 3.84 -12.50 13.65
CA HIS A 55 4.41 -13.53 12.78
C HIS A 55 5.78 -13.10 12.26
N GLY A 56 6.06 -11.79 12.20
CA GLY A 56 7.37 -11.25 11.86
C GLY A 56 7.61 -11.05 10.36
N PHE A 57 6.58 -11.20 9.53
CA PHE A 57 6.64 -10.96 8.09
C PHE A 57 5.33 -10.37 7.57
N PRO A 58 5.38 -9.47 6.56
CA PRO A 58 4.19 -8.78 6.07
C PRO A 58 3.22 -9.70 5.33
N ALA A 59 3.66 -10.87 4.86
CA ALA A 59 2.84 -11.79 4.07
C ALA A 59 1.58 -12.24 4.82
N TYR A 60 1.69 -12.55 6.12
CA TYR A 60 0.54 -12.99 6.91
C TYR A 60 -0.52 -11.88 7.01
N ALA A 61 -0.11 -10.67 7.39
CA ALA A 61 -1.00 -9.52 7.49
C ALA A 61 -1.64 -9.16 6.13
N ARG A 62 -0.86 -9.20 5.04
CA ARG A 62 -1.36 -8.96 3.67
C ARG A 62 -2.41 -9.99 3.27
N ASN A 63 -2.18 -11.28 3.53
CA ASN A 63 -3.17 -12.34 3.24
C ASN A 63 -4.46 -12.16 4.04
N ARG A 64 -4.36 -11.79 5.33
CA ARG A 64 -5.53 -11.45 6.16
C ARG A 64 -6.31 -10.28 5.57
N GLY A 65 -5.60 -9.28 5.04
CA GLY A 65 -6.21 -8.16 4.31
C GLY A 65 -6.96 -8.63 3.06
N ILE A 66 -6.35 -9.49 2.25
CA ILE A 66 -6.96 -10.07 1.03
C ILE A 66 -8.26 -10.79 1.39
N ASP A 67 -8.25 -11.65 2.41
CA ASP A 67 -9.42 -12.43 2.83
C ASP A 67 -10.59 -11.56 3.33
N ASN A 68 -10.31 -10.32 3.74
CA ASN A 68 -11.29 -9.39 4.32
C ASN A 68 -11.65 -8.21 3.41
N ALA A 69 -10.99 -8.10 2.26
CA ALA A 69 -11.22 -7.07 1.27
C ALA A 69 -12.55 -7.30 0.54
N ARG A 70 -13.24 -6.21 0.24
CA ARG A 70 -14.51 -6.16 -0.48
C ARG A 70 -14.37 -5.43 -1.82
N GLY A 71 -13.23 -4.77 -2.05
CA GLY A 71 -12.92 -4.07 -3.29
C GLY A 71 -12.64 -5.01 -4.46
N GLU A 72 -12.92 -4.53 -5.67
CA GLU A 72 -12.57 -5.19 -6.94
C GLU A 72 -11.05 -5.23 -7.17
N TRP A 73 -10.34 -4.21 -6.66
CA TRP A 73 -8.91 -4.03 -6.82
C TRP A 73 -8.22 -4.01 -5.45
N LEU A 74 -7.04 -4.62 -5.38
CA LEU A 74 -6.19 -4.59 -4.21
C LEU A 74 -5.01 -3.64 -4.46
N ALA A 75 -4.70 -2.81 -3.46
CA ALA A 75 -3.55 -1.93 -3.48
C ALA A 75 -2.82 -2.06 -2.14
N PHE A 76 -1.61 -2.63 -2.17
CA PHE A 76 -0.79 -2.84 -0.98
C PHE A 76 0.02 -1.58 -0.66
N SER A 77 0.05 -1.20 0.62
CA SER A 77 0.88 -0.12 1.16
C SER A 77 1.55 -0.61 2.42
N ASP A 78 2.83 -0.27 2.60
CA ASP A 78 3.49 -0.45 3.90
C ASP A 78 3.12 0.70 4.83
N ASP A 79 3.24 0.48 6.14
CA ASP A 79 2.81 1.39 7.21
C ASP A 79 3.72 2.62 7.39
N ASP A 80 4.69 2.81 6.50
CA ASP A 80 5.56 3.97 6.39
C ASP A 80 5.59 4.60 4.98
N ASP A 81 4.75 4.12 4.06
CA ASP A 81 4.60 4.69 2.71
C ASP A 81 3.57 5.82 2.66
N CYS A 82 3.77 6.80 1.76
CA CYS A 82 2.79 7.84 1.46
C CYS A 82 2.47 7.86 -0.03
N TRP A 83 1.18 7.95 -0.37
CA TRP A 83 0.74 7.99 -1.76
C TRP A 83 0.44 9.41 -2.23
N LEU A 84 0.84 9.74 -3.47
CA LEU A 84 0.44 10.99 -4.11
C LEU A 84 -1.08 11.03 -4.32
N PRO A 85 -1.76 12.19 -4.19
CA PRO A 85 -3.22 12.26 -4.13
C PRO A 85 -3.98 11.62 -5.31
N ALA A 86 -3.41 11.65 -6.52
CA ALA A 86 -4.05 11.13 -7.73
C ALA A 86 -3.62 9.70 -8.11
N LYS A 87 -2.85 9.01 -7.25
CA LYS A 87 -2.23 7.71 -7.57
C LYS A 87 -3.28 6.65 -7.96
N LEU A 88 -4.28 6.43 -7.10
CA LEU A 88 -5.29 5.39 -7.35
C LEU A 88 -6.13 5.67 -8.60
N GLU A 89 -6.55 6.92 -8.78
CA GLU A 89 -7.34 7.33 -9.94
C GLU A 89 -6.57 7.12 -11.25
N ALA A 90 -5.29 7.54 -11.28
CA ALA A 90 -4.43 7.35 -12.45
C ALA A 90 -4.19 5.87 -12.76
N GLN A 91 -3.90 5.05 -11.74
CA GLN A 91 -3.70 3.61 -11.90
C GLN A 91 -4.95 2.90 -12.42
N LEU A 92 -6.11 3.16 -11.82
CA LEU A 92 -7.38 2.55 -12.24
C LEU A 92 -7.77 2.98 -13.67
N TYR A 93 -7.61 4.27 -14.00
CA TYR A 93 -7.85 4.76 -15.36
C TYR A 93 -6.97 4.04 -16.38
N PHE A 94 -5.66 3.95 -16.10
CA PHE A 94 -4.70 3.31 -16.99
C PHE A 94 -4.99 1.82 -17.18
N MET A 95 -5.18 1.07 -16.07
CA MET A 95 -5.47 -0.37 -16.12
C MET A 95 -6.77 -0.67 -16.87
N ARG A 96 -7.84 0.10 -16.63
CA ARG A 96 -9.12 -0.08 -17.34
C ARG A 96 -9.00 0.23 -18.82
N LYS A 97 -8.32 1.32 -19.18
CA LYS A 97 -8.10 1.71 -20.58
C LYS A 97 -7.31 0.67 -21.37
N LYS A 98 -6.36 0.00 -20.72
CA LYS A 98 -5.47 -1.00 -21.32
C LYS A 98 -5.89 -2.44 -21.10
N HIS A 99 -6.98 -2.68 -20.37
CA HIS A 99 -7.45 -4.01 -19.98
C HIS A 99 -6.36 -4.84 -19.25
N LEU A 100 -5.63 -4.21 -18.33
CA LEU A 100 -4.55 -4.82 -17.56
C LEU A 100 -5.07 -5.38 -16.22
N GLY A 101 -4.50 -6.50 -15.76
CA GLY A 101 -4.84 -7.11 -14.47
C GLY A 101 -4.05 -6.58 -13.26
N ALA A 102 -2.99 -5.79 -13.49
CA ALA A 102 -2.19 -5.17 -12.43
C ALA A 102 -1.39 -3.99 -12.98
N CYS A 103 -0.94 -3.10 -12.09
CA CYS A 103 0.07 -2.08 -12.42
C CYS A 103 0.94 -1.76 -11.20
N CYS A 104 2.12 -1.22 -11.47
CA CYS A 104 3.02 -0.66 -10.46
C CYS A 104 3.40 0.77 -10.85
N THR A 105 3.89 1.54 -9.89
CA THR A 105 4.37 2.91 -10.11
C THR A 105 5.81 3.03 -9.70
N ASN A 106 6.48 4.08 -10.18
CA ASN A 106 7.75 4.50 -9.62
C ASN A 106 7.53 5.03 -8.20
N ALA A 107 8.60 5.13 -7.42
CA ALA A 107 8.57 5.58 -6.03
C ALA A 107 9.69 6.57 -5.74
N TRP A 108 9.46 7.43 -4.75
CA TRP A 108 10.51 8.21 -4.10
C TRP A 108 10.77 7.57 -2.75
N ARG A 109 12.03 7.25 -2.47
CA ARG A 109 12.46 6.83 -1.13
C ARG A 109 12.97 8.07 -0.42
N THR A 110 12.38 8.37 0.71
CA THR A 110 12.78 9.49 1.57
C THR A 110 13.28 8.94 2.89
N ASP A 111 14.44 9.41 3.35
CA ASP A 111 14.90 9.23 4.72
C ASP A 111 14.69 10.53 5.50
N TYR A 112 13.81 10.47 6.50
CA TYR A 112 13.45 11.62 7.32
C TYR A 112 14.60 12.15 8.18
N ILE A 113 15.60 11.32 8.50
CA ILE A 113 16.74 11.69 9.36
C ILE A 113 17.81 12.39 8.54
N SER A 114 18.23 11.75 7.44
CA SER A 114 19.30 12.29 6.59
C SER A 114 18.81 13.31 5.57
N LYS A 115 17.49 13.48 5.41
CA LYS A 115 16.84 14.20 4.29
C LYS A 115 17.29 13.67 2.93
N TYR A 116 17.69 12.40 2.89
CA TYR A 116 18.07 11.74 1.65
C TYR A 116 16.82 11.42 0.85
N GLU A 117 16.86 11.75 -0.44
CA GLU A 117 15.81 11.40 -1.39
C GLU A 117 16.43 10.63 -2.56
N ALA A 118 15.82 9.50 -2.91
CA ALA A 118 16.19 8.73 -4.08
C ALA A 118 14.96 8.38 -4.90
N TYR A 119 15.06 8.58 -6.21
CA TYR A 119 14.04 8.18 -7.14
C TYR A 119 14.26 6.73 -7.59
N PHE A 120 13.29 5.87 -7.30
CA PHE A 120 13.23 4.50 -7.76
C PHE A 120 12.26 4.44 -8.94
N GLY A 121 12.80 4.57 -10.15
CA GLY A 121 12.04 4.48 -11.39
C GLY A 121 12.64 3.53 -12.40
N GLY A 122 11.77 2.76 -13.06
CA GLY A 122 12.11 2.01 -14.27
C GLY A 122 11.91 2.86 -15.53
N SER A 123 12.43 2.38 -16.67
CA SER A 123 12.22 3.02 -17.98
C SER A 123 10.73 3.29 -18.25
N LYS A 124 10.42 4.43 -18.89
CA LYS A 124 9.07 4.81 -19.33
C LYS A 124 8.39 3.64 -20.06
N ASP A 125 7.24 3.24 -19.53
CA ASP A 125 6.24 2.32 -20.06
C ASP A 125 6.76 1.01 -20.70
N ARG A 126 6.72 -0.08 -19.92
CA ARG A 126 6.72 -1.45 -20.45
C ARG A 126 5.52 -2.20 -19.88
N GLU A 127 4.69 -2.73 -20.76
CA GLU A 127 3.71 -3.75 -20.40
C GLU A 127 4.46 -5.09 -20.29
N TYR A 128 4.23 -5.83 -19.20
CA TYR A 128 4.84 -7.13 -18.97
C TYR A 128 3.80 -8.24 -19.14
N SER A 129 4.18 -9.30 -19.84
CA SER A 129 3.45 -10.56 -19.86
C SER A 129 3.95 -11.48 -18.74
N PHE A 130 3.19 -12.53 -18.43
CA PHE A 130 3.61 -13.54 -17.45
C PHE A 130 4.96 -14.19 -17.82
N LYS A 131 5.27 -14.32 -19.12
CA LYS A 131 6.53 -14.90 -19.59
C LYS A 131 7.75 -14.06 -19.23
N ASP A 132 7.58 -12.73 -19.13
CA ASP A 132 8.68 -11.82 -18.77
C ASP A 132 9.18 -12.04 -17.33
N PHE A 133 8.35 -12.65 -16.47
CA PHE A 133 8.68 -12.97 -15.08
C PHE A 133 9.47 -14.27 -14.92
N TYR A 134 9.62 -15.11 -15.95
CA TYR A 134 10.33 -16.39 -15.83
C TYR A 134 11.85 -16.26 -15.71
N GLY A 135 12.45 -15.21 -16.31
CA GLY A 135 13.90 -15.03 -16.35
C GLY A 135 14.44 -13.90 -15.48
N ARG A 136 13.55 -13.03 -14.97
CA ARG A 136 13.88 -11.88 -14.12
C ARG A 136 12.64 -11.37 -13.43
N ASN A 137 12.80 -10.70 -12.29
CA ASN A 137 11.72 -9.91 -11.69
C ASN A 137 11.89 -8.44 -12.07
N PRO A 138 11.10 -7.89 -13.02
CA PRO A 138 11.18 -6.49 -13.40
C PRO A 138 10.44 -5.56 -12.42
N VAL A 139 9.68 -6.10 -11.47
CA VAL A 139 8.89 -5.34 -10.50
C VAL A 139 9.47 -5.56 -9.11
N ILE A 140 10.03 -4.51 -8.53
CA ILE A 140 10.46 -4.52 -7.13
C ILE A 140 9.28 -4.03 -6.29
N CYS A 141 8.88 -4.82 -5.30
CA CYS A 141 8.01 -4.38 -4.23
C CYS A 141 8.91 -3.96 -3.07
N SER A 142 8.68 -2.78 -2.49
CA SER A 142 9.29 -2.43 -1.21
C SER A 142 8.75 -3.34 -0.10
N SER A 143 9.61 -3.55 0.89
CA SER A 143 9.33 -4.21 2.16
C SER A 143 10.16 -3.54 3.25
#